data_AF-A0A822FX97-F1
#
_entry.id   AF-A0A822FX97-F1
#
_cell.length_a   1.000
_cell.length_b   1.000
_cell.length_c   1.000
_cell.angle_alpha   90.00
_cell.angle_beta   90.00
_cell.angle_gamma   90.00
#
_symmetry.space_group_name_H-M   'P 1'
#
loop_
_entity.id
_entity.type
_entity.pdbx_description
1 polymer ?
#
loop_
_entity_poly.entity_id
_entity_poly.type
_entity_poly.pdbx_seq_one_letter_code
_entity_poly.pdbx_strand_id
1 'polypeptide(L)'
;RRVVSNFILQALQNEPITVYGSGKQTRSFQYVSDLVDGLIALMNSNYSMPMNLGNPDEYTIEQFAFKIKDLVGSQAPIVYKDPVTDDPKQRRPDITLA
;
A
#
# COMPACT_ATOMS: atom_id res chain seq x y z
N ARG A 1 8.42 -5.47 3.06
CA ARG A 1 7.56 -5.65 4.26
C ARG A 1 6.09 -5.57 3.84
N ARG A 2 5.21 -6.42 4.39
CA ARG A 2 3.78 -6.47 4.05
C ARG A 2 2.99 -5.56 5.01
N VAL A 3 2.76 -4.31 4.62
CA VAL A 3 2.04 -3.35 5.49
C VAL A 3 0.54 -3.63 5.53
N VAL A 4 -0.05 -3.95 4.37
CA VAL A 4 -1.49 -4.24 4.22
C VAL A 4 -1.93 -5.40 5.10
N SER A 5 -1.28 -6.56 4.95
CA SER A 5 -1.65 -7.75 5.72
C SER A 5 -1.47 -7.55 7.22
N ASN A 6 -0.40 -6.87 7.64
CA ASN A 6 -0.12 -6.67 9.06
C ASN A 6 -1.17 -5.78 9.71
N PHE A 7 -1.54 -4.66 9.08
CA PHE A 7 -2.56 -3.77 9.64
C PHE A 7 -3.92 -4.44 9.72
N ILE A 8 -4.31 -5.20 8.69
CA ILE A 8 -5.57 -5.93 8.69
C ILE A 8 -5.59 -6.97 9.81
N LEU A 9 -4.54 -7.78 9.94
CA LEU A 9 -4.47 -8.80 11.00
C LEU A 9 -4.48 -8.18 12.40
N GLN A 10 -3.67 -7.14 12.62
CA GLN A 10 -3.61 -6.41 13.90
C GLN A 10 -4.98 -5.81 14.25
N ALA A 11 -5.65 -5.17 13.29
CA ALA A 11 -6.98 -4.62 13.51
C ALA A 11 -8.02 -5.70 13.83
N LEU A 12 -8.03 -6.82 13.09
CA LEU A 12 -8.95 -7.94 13.31
C LEU A 12 -8.74 -8.64 14.66
N GLN A 13 -7.47 -8.74 15.10
CA GLN A 13 -7.10 -9.34 16.38
C GLN A 13 -7.17 -8.34 17.54
N ASN A 14 -7.51 -7.07 17.25
CA ASN A 14 -7.51 -5.96 18.20
C ASN A 14 -6.14 -5.77 18.89
N GLU A 15 -5.06 -6.07 18.18
CA GLU A 15 -3.68 -5.84 18.59
C GLU A 15 -3.18 -4.47 18.12
N PRO A 16 -2.22 -3.85 18.82
CA PRO A 16 -1.67 -2.55 18.42
C PRO A 16 -1.19 -2.51 16.96
N ILE A 17 -1.76 -1.59 16.18
CA ILE A 17 -1.40 -1.39 14.77
C ILE A 17 -0.05 -0.68 14.72
N THR A 18 0.97 -1.35 14.19
CA THR A 18 2.37 -0.90 14.33
C THR A 18 2.85 -0.12 13.10
N VAL A 19 3.04 1.19 13.25
CA VAL A 19 3.66 2.06 12.25
C VAL A 19 5.15 2.20 12.53
N TYR A 20 6.00 2.01 11.52
CA TYR A 20 7.45 2.22 11.66
C TYR A 20 7.84 3.60 11.15
N GLY A 21 8.65 4.33 11.92
CA GLY A 21 8.99 5.72 11.67
C GLY A 21 7.82 6.66 11.94
N SER A 22 7.79 7.80 11.24
CA SER A 22 6.77 8.83 11.45
C SER A 22 5.42 8.53 10.79
N GLY A 23 5.31 7.47 9.99
CA GLY A 23 4.12 7.16 9.20
C GLY A 23 3.88 8.07 7.99
N LYS A 24 4.72 9.09 7.78
CA LYS A 24 4.62 10.07 6.68
C LYS A 24 5.15 9.55 5.35
N GLN A 25 5.85 8.42 5.33
CA GLN A 25 6.26 7.78 4.08
C GLN A 25 5.03 7.36 3.28
N THR A 26 5.07 7.55 1.97
CA THR A 26 3.92 7.31 1.09
C THR A 26 4.03 5.99 0.35
N ARG A 27 2.90 5.37 0.07
CA ARG A 27 2.79 4.19 -0.80
C ARG A 27 1.58 4.35 -1.70
N SER A 28 1.70 3.80 -2.90
CA SER A 28 0.55 3.57 -3.78
C SER A 28 0.14 2.09 -3.69
N PHE A 29 -1.15 1.85 -3.54
CA PHE A 29 -1.70 0.50 -3.40
C PHE A 29 -2.64 0.21 -4.58
N GLN A 30 -2.39 -0.88 -5.30
CA GLN A 30 -3.24 -1.36 -6.38
C GLN A 30 -4.00 -2.60 -5.91
N TYR A 31 -5.29 -2.68 -6.25
CA TYR A 31 -6.07 -3.88 -5.99
C TYR A 31 -5.76 -4.97 -7.02
N VAL A 32 -5.91 -6.24 -6.63
CA VAL A 32 -5.41 -7.38 -7.42
C VAL A 32 -6.14 -7.53 -8.76
N SER A 33 -7.44 -7.25 -8.83
CA SER A 33 -8.20 -7.34 -10.10
C SER A 33 -7.64 -6.39 -11.14
N ASP A 34 -7.35 -5.14 -10.76
CA ASP A 34 -6.83 -4.12 -11.67
C ASP A 34 -5.47 -4.54 -12.25
N LEU A 35 -4.64 -5.20 -11.44
CA LEU A 35 -3.35 -5.72 -11.90
C LEU A 35 -3.54 -6.89 -12.89
N VAL A 36 -4.47 -7.80 -12.59
CA VAL A 36 -4.79 -8.94 -13.48
C VAL A 36 -5.28 -8.43 -14.83
N ASP A 37 -6.19 -7.46 -14.84
CA ASP A 37 -6.72 -6.87 -16.08
C ASP A 37 -5.61 -6.18 -16.88
N GLY A 38 -4.74 -5.40 -16.21
CA GLY A 38 -3.59 -4.75 -16.85
C GLY A 38 -2.59 -5.74 -17.46
N LEU A 39 -2.33 -6.86 -16.78
CA LEU A 39 -1.44 -7.91 -17.28
C LEU A 39 -2.01 -8.58 -18.55
N ILE A 40 -3.31 -8.89 -18.55
CA ILE A 40 -3.99 -9.49 -19.71
C ILE A 40 -4.00 -8.51 -20.89
N ALA A 41 -4.27 -7.23 -20.64
CA ALA A 41 -4.26 -6.20 -21.68
C ALA A 41 -2.87 -6.03 -22.31
N LEU A 42 -1.82 -5.92 -21.48
CA LEU A 42 -0.44 -5.77 -21.96
C LEU A 42 0.01 -6.99 -22.78
N MET A 43 -0.30 -8.20 -22.32
CA MET A 43 0.04 -9.45 -23.02
C MET A 43 -0.63 -9.55 -24.40
N ASN A 44 -1.84 -9.00 -24.55
CA ASN A 44 -2.57 -8.98 -25.83
C ASN A 44 -2.26 -7.75 -26.69
N SER A 45 -1.34 -6.87 -26.25
CA SER A 45 -0.95 -5.67 -26.98
C SER A 45 0.24 -5.93 -27.91
N ASN A 46 0.53 -4.96 -28.78
CA ASN A 46 1.77 -4.95 -29.58
C ASN A 46 2.90 -4.14 -28.88
N TYR A 47 2.75 -3.80 -27.60
CA TYR A 47 3.73 -3.01 -26.86
C TYR A 47 4.83 -3.91 -26.27
N SER A 48 6.10 -3.60 -26.56
CA SER A 48 7.23 -4.45 -26.22
C SER A 48 8.22 -3.82 -25.23
N MET A 49 7.94 -2.62 -24.74
CA MET A 49 8.79 -1.89 -23.80
C MET A 49 8.27 -2.07 -22.36
N PRO A 50 9.06 -1.71 -21.33
CA PRO A 50 8.55 -1.69 -19.96
C PRO A 50 7.32 -0.79 -19.81
N MET A 51 6.32 -1.27 -19.06
CA MET A 51 5.10 -0.54 -18.72
C MET A 51 4.85 -0.65 -17.23
N ASN A 52 4.55 0.47 -16.58
CA ASN A 52 4.13 0.48 -15.19
C ASN A 52 2.64 0.12 -15.12
N LEU A 53 2.33 -0.95 -14.38
CA LEU A 53 0.96 -1.27 -13.97
C LEU A 53 0.84 -0.98 -12.48
N GLY A 54 -0.01 -0.03 -12.12
CA GLY A 54 -0.11 0.48 -10.76
C GLY A 54 -1.26 1.45 -10.59
N ASN A 55 -1.56 1.78 -9.33
CA ASN A 55 -2.46 2.88 -8.99
C ASN A 55 -1.62 4.14 -8.69
N PRO A 56 -1.88 5.31 -9.30
CA PRO A 56 -1.12 6.55 -9.05
C PRO A 56 -1.50 7.26 -7.74
N ASP A 57 -2.55 6.80 -7.05
CA ASP A 57 -3.01 7.39 -5.79
C ASP A 57 -2.03 7.04 -4.66
N GLU A 58 -1.46 8.09 -4.05
CA GLU A 58 -0.56 7.97 -2.91
C GLU A 58 -1.28 8.21 -1.59
N TYR A 59 -0.93 7.40 -0.60
CA TYR A 59 -1.37 7.57 0.79
C TYR A 59 -0.17 7.47 1.72
N THR A 60 -0.20 8.21 2.84
CA THR A 60 0.77 7.98 3.91
C THR A 60 0.46 6.64 4.60
N ILE A 61 1.49 6.01 5.18
CA ILE A 61 1.28 4.79 5.98
C ILE A 61 0.35 5.06 7.17
N GLU A 62 0.43 6.26 7.75
CA GLU A 62 -0.47 6.70 8.82
C GLU A 62 -1.93 6.75 8.36
N GLN A 63 -2.23 7.44 7.24
CA GLN A 63 -3.58 7.48 6.67
C GLN A 63 -4.12 6.08 6.40
N PHE A 64 -3.27 5.20 5.89
CA PHE A 64 -3.63 3.82 5.62
C PHE A 64 -3.93 3.03 6.91
N ALA A 65 -3.15 3.22 7.98
CA ALA A 65 -3.41 2.59 9.28
C ALA A 65 -4.76 3.01 9.87
N PHE A 66 -5.07 4.31 9.87
CA PHE A 66 -6.37 4.83 10.31
C PHE A 66 -7.51 4.28 9.48
N LYS A 67 -7.38 4.28 8.15
CA LYS A 67 -8.41 3.74 7.25
C LYS A 67 -8.72 2.27 7.50
N ILE A 68 -7.69 1.44 7.74
CA ILE A 68 -7.88 0.02 8.08
C ILE A 68 -8.56 -0.13 9.44
N LYS A 69 -8.13 0.63 10.45
CA LYS A 69 -8.74 0.61 11.78
C LYS A 69 -10.24 0.92 11.72
N ASP A 70 -10.61 1.96 10.97
CA ASP A 70 -12.00 2.41 10.83
C ASP A 70 -12.85 1.39 10.06
N LEU A 71 -12.35 0.86 8.94
CA LEU A 71 -13.07 -0.13 8.12
C LEU A 71 -13.31 -1.46 8.87
N VAL A 72 -12.38 -1.86 9.72
CA VAL A 72 -12.51 -3.07 10.55
C VAL A 72 -13.36 -2.80 11.81
N GLY A 73 -13.51 -1.54 12.24
CA GLY A 73 -14.16 -1.18 13.51
C GLY A 73 -13.30 -1.52 14.73
N SER A 74 -11.98 -1.58 14.57
CA SER A 74 -11.05 -1.96 15.63
C SER A 74 -10.83 -0.83 16.63
N GLN A 75 -10.68 -1.16 17.92
CA GLN A 75 -10.33 -0.20 18.97
C GLN A 75 -8.83 -0.18 19.26
N ALA A 76 -8.06 -1.03 18.59
CA ALA A 76 -6.62 -1.13 18.76
C ALA A 76 -5.93 0.25 18.64
N PRO A 77 -4.95 0.57 19.51
CA PRO A 77 -4.16 1.77 19.37
C PRO A 77 -3.22 1.66 18.15
N ILE A 78 -2.92 2.79 17.53
CA ILE A 78 -1.82 2.88 16.56
C ILE A 78 -0.56 3.23 17.37
N VAL A 79 0.50 2.44 17.20
CA VAL A 79 1.77 2.59 17.92
C VAL A 79 2.91 2.83 16.93
N TYR A 80 3.81 3.74 17.29
CA TYR A 80 4.95 4.11 16.45
C TYR A 80 6.21 3.43 16.98
N LYS A 81 6.99 2.82 16.08
CA LYS A 81 8.29 2.19 16.37
C LYS A 81 9.39 2.83 15.54
N ASP A 82 10.64 2.55 15.90
CA ASP A 82 11.80 3.04 15.17
C ASP A 82 11.72 2.71 13.67
N PRO A 83 12.19 3.63 12.80
CA PRO A 83 12.18 3.41 11.37
C PRO A 83 13.02 2.19 10.98
N VAL A 84 12.63 1.55 9.89
CA VAL A 84 13.41 0.46 9.30
C VAL A 84 14.53 1.08 8.47
N THR A 85 15.75 0.59 8.66
CA THR A 85 16.88 0.93 7.79
C THR A 85 16.51 0.66 6.33
N ASP A 86 16.80 1.61 5.44
CA ASP A 86 16.53 1.57 4.00
C ASP A 86 15.05 1.55 3.56
N ASP A 87 14.09 2.01 4.39
CA ASP A 87 12.70 2.16 3.95
C ASP A 87 12.54 3.32 2.94
N PRO A 88 12.08 3.08 1.70
CA PRO A 88 11.92 4.14 0.72
C PRO A 88 10.87 5.15 1.17
N LYS A 89 11.15 6.45 1.00
CA LYS A 89 10.28 7.52 1.47
C LYS A 89 9.04 7.72 0.59
N GLN A 90 9.13 7.43 -0.70
CA GLN A 90 8.07 7.62 -1.68
C GLN A 90 8.00 6.46 -2.67
N ARG A 91 6.79 6.06 -3.07
CA ARG A 91 6.54 5.05 -4.13
C ARG A 91 5.24 5.36 -4.86
N ARG A 92 5.36 6.02 -6.01
CA ARG A 92 4.27 6.34 -6.93
C ARG A 92 4.59 5.87 -8.35
N PRO A 93 3.79 5.00 -8.95
CA PRO A 93 3.98 4.64 -10.34
C PRO A 93 3.54 5.80 -11.25
N ASP A 94 4.34 6.08 -12.28
CA ASP A 94 3.90 6.90 -13.41
C ASP A 94 3.22 5.97 -14.44
N ILE A 95 1.92 6.16 -14.62
CA ILE A 95 1.09 5.37 -15.53
C ILE A 95 0.57 6.17 -16.73
N THR A 96 1.23 7.28 -17.09
CA THR A 96 0.83 8.12 -18.23
C THR A 96 0.84 7.41 -19.59
N LEU A 97 1.52 6.26 -19.68
CA LEU A 97 1.60 5.42 -20.88
C LEU A 97 0.55 4.29 -20.93
N ALA A 98 -0.15 4.04 -19.81
CA ALA A 98 -1.09 2.93 -19.65
C ALA A 98 -2.49 3.26 -20.19
#